data_AF-A0A2D9CKH8-F1
#
_entry.id   AF-A0A2D9CKH8-F1
#
_cell.length_a   1.000
_cell.length_b   1.000
_cell.length_c   1.000
_cell.angle_alpha   90.00
_cell.angle_beta   90.00
_cell.angle_gamma   90.00
#
_symmetry.space_group_name_H-M   'P 1'
#
loop_
_entity.id
_entity.type
_entity.pdbx_description
1 polymer ?
#
loop_
_entity_poly.entity_id
_entity_poly.type
_entity_poly.pdbx_seq_one_letter_code
_entity_poly.pdbx_strand_id
1 'polypeptide(L)'
;MNSMSEIWKQVFSQVETYTSNDSTFTIYNGYKIEKKNTGDVLIFDTRTDSSFYSQIDDIEEEIFLAHGFLKGADMLSIRYYESQLHRVNDSVKYYLNTNKTNKLRQAKAERKTIMEKLNKNFKKWKN
;
A
#
# COMPACT_ATOMS: atom_id res chain seq x y z
N MET A 1 12.45 -17.22 -7.15
CA MET A 1 12.12 -15.88 -6.60
C MET A 1 12.78 -14.85 -7.49
N ASN A 2 12.13 -13.71 -7.70
CA ASN A 2 12.74 -12.58 -8.41
C ASN A 2 13.78 -11.93 -7.50
N SER A 3 14.77 -11.28 -8.08
CA SER A 3 15.62 -10.29 -7.44
C SER A 3 14.99 -8.90 -7.51
N MET A 4 15.41 -7.97 -6.63
CA MET A 4 14.93 -6.58 -6.69
C MET A 4 15.19 -5.91 -8.04
N SER A 5 16.32 -6.21 -8.69
CA SER A 5 16.62 -5.70 -10.02
C SER A 5 15.67 -6.24 -11.11
N GLU A 6 15.25 -7.50 -11.01
CA GLU A 6 14.25 -8.08 -11.93
C GLU A 6 12.87 -7.48 -11.69
N ILE A 7 12.49 -7.27 -10.43
CA ILE A 7 11.26 -6.58 -10.06
C ILE A 7 11.22 -5.18 -10.68
N TRP A 8 12.31 -4.41 -10.57
CA TRP A 8 12.40 -3.08 -11.18
C TRP A 8 12.19 -3.12 -12.70
N LYS A 9 12.81 -4.07 -13.40
CA LYS A 9 12.66 -4.20 -14.86
C LYS A 9 11.21 -4.45 -15.27
N GLN A 10 10.48 -5.25 -14.49
CA GLN A 10 9.06 -5.52 -14.75
C GLN A 10 8.19 -4.26 -14.59
N VAL A 11 8.50 -3.43 -13.60
CA VAL A 11 7.78 -2.18 -13.31
C VAL A 11 7.95 -1.16 -14.43
N PHE A 12 9.20 -0.98 -14.89
CA PHE A 12 9.55 0.04 -15.87
C PHE A 12 8.74 -0.04 -17.17
N SER A 13 8.30 -1.23 -17.57
CA SER A 13 7.50 -1.44 -18.78
C SER A 13 5.98 -1.33 -18.59
N GLN A 14 5.50 -1.22 -17.35
CA GLN A 14 4.08 -1.38 -17.01
C GLN A 14 3.44 -0.15 -16.37
N VAL A 15 4.24 0.72 -15.76
CA VAL A 15 3.74 1.92 -15.08
C VAL A 15 4.58 3.15 -15.39
N GLU A 16 3.97 4.31 -15.23
CA GLU A 16 4.67 5.58 -15.31
C GLU A 16 5.76 5.65 -14.23
N THR A 17 6.92 6.17 -14.61
CA THR A 17 8.05 6.38 -13.71
C THR A 17 8.45 7.85 -13.70
N TYR A 18 8.98 8.30 -12.57
CA TYR A 18 9.42 9.66 -12.32
C TYR A 18 10.90 9.65 -12.00
N THR A 19 11.63 10.65 -12.50
CA THR A 19 13.08 10.77 -12.29
C THR A 19 13.37 11.97 -11.40
N SER A 20 14.23 11.76 -10.41
CA SER A 20 14.85 12.80 -9.59
C SER A 20 16.35 12.87 -9.89
N ASN A 21 17.08 13.75 -9.22
CA ASN A 21 18.52 13.87 -9.41
C ASN A 21 19.27 12.56 -9.09
N ASP A 22 18.78 11.79 -8.13
CA ASP A 22 19.51 10.64 -7.56
C ASP A 22 18.87 9.28 -7.87
N SER A 23 17.70 9.27 -8.52
CA SER A 23 16.93 8.04 -8.72
C SER A 23 15.83 8.14 -9.77
N THR A 24 15.36 6.98 -10.23
CA THR A 24 14.07 6.82 -10.90
C THR A 24 13.14 6.00 -10.00
N PHE A 25 11.88 6.38 -9.89
CA PHE A 25 10.93 5.72 -9.00
C PHE A 25 9.51 5.72 -9.56
N THR A 26 8.65 4.90 -8.95
CA THR A 26 7.20 5.00 -9.11
C THR A 26 6.53 4.72 -7.77
N ILE A 27 5.30 5.21 -7.62
CA ILE A 27 4.48 4.97 -6.43
C ILE A 27 3.20 4.28 -6.89
N TYR A 28 2.94 3.11 -6.31
CA TYR A 28 1.79 2.31 -6.66
C TYR A 28 1.14 1.72 -5.41
N ASN A 29 -0.15 1.99 -5.25
CA ASN A 29 -1.00 1.46 -4.20
C ASN A 29 -0.48 1.62 -2.76
N GLY A 30 0.37 2.62 -2.50
CA GLY A 30 0.93 2.92 -1.20
C GLY A 30 2.33 2.33 -0.96
N TYR A 31 2.98 1.83 -2.00
CA TYR A 31 4.39 1.51 -1.99
C TYR A 31 5.13 2.33 -3.03
N LYS A 32 6.37 2.72 -2.72
CA LYS A 32 7.33 3.30 -3.66
C LYS A 32 8.37 2.25 -4.00
N ILE A 33 8.67 2.05 -5.27
CA ILE A 33 9.89 1.34 -5.70
C ILE A 33 10.81 2.35 -6.40
N GLU A 34 12.08 2.31 -6.04
CA GLU A 34 13.07 3.28 -6.48
C GLU A 34 14.37 2.60 -6.86
N LYS A 35 14.88 2.92 -8.06
CA LYS A 35 16.23 2.59 -8.48
C LYS A 35 17.12 3.81 -8.35
N LYS A 36 18.11 3.74 -7.46
CA LYS A 36 19.14 4.77 -7.28
C LYS A 36 20.12 4.76 -8.47
N ASN A 37 20.78 5.88 -8.70
CA ASN A 37 21.83 5.99 -9.73
C ASN A 37 23.02 5.05 -9.45
N THR A 38 23.23 4.65 -8.18
CA THR A 38 24.21 3.63 -7.77
C THR A 38 23.87 2.23 -8.28
N GLY A 39 22.63 1.99 -8.70
CA GLY A 39 22.11 0.69 -9.13
C GLY A 39 21.21 0.01 -8.09
N ASP A 40 21.21 0.49 -6.84
CA ASP A 40 20.41 -0.08 -5.76
C ASP A 40 18.92 0.08 -6.03
N VAL A 41 18.15 -0.96 -5.73
CA VAL A 41 16.69 -0.95 -5.85
C VAL A 41 16.10 -1.11 -4.46
N LEU A 42 15.26 -0.16 -4.07
CA LEU A 42 14.66 -0.08 -2.74
C LEU A 42 13.14 0.02 -2.87
N ILE A 43 12.43 -0.58 -1.90
CA ILE A 43 10.97 -0.46 -1.78
C ILE A 43 10.64 0.14 -0.42
N PHE A 44 9.66 1.05 -0.41
CA PHE A 44 9.21 1.74 0.79
C PHE A 44 7.68 1.72 0.91
N ASP A 45 7.16 1.59 2.13
CA ASP A 45 5.77 1.89 2.45
C ASP A 45 5.56 3.41 2.55
N THR A 46 4.62 3.92 1.77
CA THR A 46 4.26 5.35 1.74
C THR A 46 3.02 5.66 2.55
N ARG A 47 2.47 4.70 3.31
CA ARG A 47 1.24 4.86 4.09
C ARG A 47 1.47 5.22 5.55
N THR A 48 2.73 5.21 6.00
CA THR A 48 3.10 5.58 7.38
C THR A 48 3.10 7.10 7.55
N ASP A 49 2.58 7.60 8.69
CA ASP A 49 2.51 9.03 9.05
C ASP A 49 3.89 9.69 9.34
N SER A 50 4.98 9.01 8.99
CA SER A 50 6.33 9.53 9.16
C SER A 50 6.64 10.55 8.05
N SER A 51 7.45 11.57 8.37
CA SER A 51 7.93 12.56 7.37
C SER A 51 8.76 11.93 6.23
N PHE A 52 9.11 10.65 6.37
CA PHE A 52 9.82 9.83 5.39
C PHE A 52 9.03 8.55 5.07
N TYR A 53 9.26 7.96 3.89
CA TYR A 53 8.75 6.62 3.61
C TYR A 53 9.48 5.60 4.48
N SER A 54 8.73 4.61 4.99
CA SER A 54 9.32 3.55 5.82
C SER A 54 9.84 2.44 4.92
N GLN A 55 11.00 1.88 5.25
CA GLN A 55 11.46 0.67 4.56
C GLN A 55 10.48 -0.47 4.87
N ILE A 56 10.22 -1.31 3.87
CA ILE A 56 9.36 -2.48 4.03
C ILE A 56 9.97 -3.50 5.00
N ASP A 57 9.12 -4.29 5.66
CA ASP A 57 9.59 -5.40 6.51
C ASP A 57 9.94 -6.66 5.70
N ASP A 58 10.52 -7.66 6.37
CA ASP A 58 10.96 -8.92 5.75
C ASP A 58 9.81 -9.68 5.06
N ILE A 59 8.58 -9.62 5.64
CA ILE A 59 7.42 -10.32 5.10
C ILE A 59 6.92 -9.62 3.83
N GLU A 60 6.89 -8.30 3.84
CA GLU A 60 6.57 -7.49 2.67
C GLU A 60 7.60 -7.72 1.56
N GLU A 61 8.89 -7.77 1.90
CA GLU A 61 9.96 -8.08 0.95
C GLU A 61 9.77 -9.46 0.30
N GLU A 62 9.52 -10.51 1.09
CA GLU A 62 9.23 -11.85 0.58
C GLU A 62 8.07 -11.85 -0.42
N ILE A 63 7.00 -11.09 -0.13
CA ILE A 63 5.84 -10.97 -1.03
C ILE A 63 6.24 -10.32 -2.36
N PHE A 64 7.07 -9.27 -2.34
CA PHE A 64 7.57 -8.64 -3.56
C PHE A 64 8.49 -9.57 -4.34
N LEU A 65 9.41 -10.29 -3.69
CA LEU A 65 10.29 -11.26 -4.33
C LEU A 65 9.52 -12.42 -4.96
N ALA A 66 8.44 -12.86 -4.33
CA ALA A 66 7.59 -13.94 -4.83
C ALA A 66 6.67 -13.51 -5.99
N HIS A 67 6.12 -12.30 -5.95
CA HIS A 67 5.01 -11.91 -6.83
C HIS A 67 5.30 -10.72 -7.76
N GLY A 68 6.44 -10.06 -7.60
CA GLY A 68 6.75 -8.81 -8.27
C GLY A 68 6.04 -7.61 -7.63
N PHE A 69 6.38 -6.41 -8.10
CA PHE A 69 5.97 -5.16 -7.44
C PHE A 69 4.47 -4.91 -7.50
N LEU A 70 3.86 -4.92 -8.69
CA LEU A 70 2.46 -4.53 -8.86
C LEU A 70 1.51 -5.47 -8.13
N LYS A 71 1.69 -6.79 -8.33
CA LYS A 71 0.89 -7.81 -7.66
C LYS A 71 1.15 -7.86 -6.16
N GLY A 72 2.41 -7.75 -5.74
CA GLY A 72 2.77 -7.67 -4.31
C GLY A 72 2.12 -6.45 -3.63
N ALA A 73 2.18 -5.28 -4.27
CA ALA A 73 1.57 -4.06 -3.77
C ALA A 73 0.05 -4.14 -3.71
N ASP A 74 -0.61 -4.77 -4.69
CA ASP A 74 -2.05 -5.04 -4.65
C ASP A 74 -2.42 -5.94 -3.46
N MET A 75 -1.71 -7.06 -3.28
CA MET A 75 -1.94 -8.01 -2.18
C MET A 75 -1.76 -7.36 -0.82
N LEU A 76 -0.66 -6.64 -0.63
CA LEU A 76 -0.37 -5.92 0.61
C LEU A 76 -1.37 -4.78 0.85
N SER A 77 -1.77 -4.06 -0.19
CA SER A 77 -2.79 -3.01 -0.07
C SER A 77 -4.15 -3.57 0.35
N ILE A 78 -4.53 -4.77 -0.13
CA ILE A 78 -5.76 -5.44 0.31
C ILE A 78 -5.67 -5.75 1.81
N ARG A 79 -4.59 -6.42 2.25
CA ARG A 79 -4.36 -6.74 3.67
C ARG A 79 -4.39 -5.50 4.56
N TYR A 80 -3.76 -4.41 4.11
CA TYR A 80 -3.78 -3.13 4.81
C TYR A 80 -5.21 -2.61 4.99
N TYR A 81 -6.02 -2.56 3.93
CA TYR A 81 -7.39 -2.07 4.02
C TYR A 81 -8.31 -2.99 4.83
N GLU A 82 -8.11 -4.31 4.81
CA GLU A 82 -8.83 -5.24 5.68
C GLU A 82 -8.53 -4.97 7.16
N SER A 83 -7.25 -4.77 7.52
CA SER A 83 -6.83 -4.41 8.87
C SER A 83 -7.43 -3.08 9.31
N GLN A 84 -7.38 -2.05 8.45
CA GLN A 84 -8.02 -0.75 8.73
C GLN A 84 -9.54 -0.89 8.90
N LEU A 85 -10.20 -1.69 8.06
CA LEU A 85 -11.64 -1.92 8.15
C LEU A 85 -12.02 -2.59 9.49
N HIS A 86 -11.22 -3.55 9.96
CA HIS A 86 -11.42 -4.17 11.26
C HIS A 86 -11.34 -3.13 12.39
N ARG A 87 -10.28 -2.33 12.44
CA ARG A 87 -10.09 -1.27 13.44
C ARG A 87 -11.23 -0.26 13.46
N VAL A 88 -11.69 0.16 12.29
CA VAL A 88 -12.81 1.11 12.17
C VAL A 88 -14.14 0.47 12.58
N ASN A 89 -14.37 -0.81 12.26
CA ASN A 89 -15.57 -1.52 12.72
C ASN A 89 -15.62 -1.58 14.26
N ASP A 90 -14.49 -1.81 14.93
CA ASP A 90 -14.43 -1.83 16.39
C ASP A 90 -14.67 -0.43 16.97
N SER A 91 -14.13 0.61 16.33
CA SER A 91 -14.40 2.01 16.69
C SER A 91 -15.88 2.35 16.56
N VAL A 92 -16.54 1.90 15.48
CA VAL A 92 -18.00 2.09 15.28
C VAL A 92 -18.78 1.40 16.39
N LYS A 93 -18.47 0.15 16.74
CA LYS A 93 -19.13 -0.57 17.84
C LYS A 93 -18.99 0.17 19.16
N TYR A 94 -17.78 0.62 19.48
CA TYR A 94 -17.52 1.40 20.69
C TYR A 94 -18.33 2.69 20.73
N TYR A 95 -18.32 3.50 19.66
CA TYR A 95 -19.03 4.78 19.66
C TYR A 95 -20.56 4.66 19.64
N LEU A 96 -21.09 3.57 19.10
CA LEU A 96 -22.51 3.21 19.21
C LEU A 96 -22.89 3.01 20.68
N ASN A 97 -22.08 2.27 21.44
CA ASN A 97 -22.37 1.95 22.84
C ASN A 97 -22.15 3.15 23.79
N THR A 98 -21.29 4.11 23.42
CA THR A 98 -20.99 5.28 24.25
C THR A 98 -21.75 6.56 23.85
N ASN A 99 -22.75 6.48 22.96
CA ASN A 99 -23.53 7.62 22.46
C ASN A 99 -22.68 8.81 21.93
N LYS A 100 -21.50 8.54 21.36
CA LYS A 100 -20.60 9.57 20.80
C LYS A 100 -20.97 9.87 19.33
N THR A 101 -22.11 10.50 19.11
CA THR A 101 -22.73 10.70 17.78
C THR A 101 -21.79 11.30 16.72
N ASN A 102 -20.98 12.30 17.08
CA ASN A 102 -20.03 12.91 16.14
C ASN A 102 -18.89 11.97 15.72
N LYS A 103 -18.31 11.24 16.68
CA LYS A 103 -17.24 10.25 16.42
C LYS A 103 -17.77 9.05 15.64
N LEU A 104 -19.01 8.63 15.94
CA LEU A 104 -19.70 7.59 15.18
C LEU A 104 -19.89 7.97 13.71
N ARG A 105 -20.30 9.22 13.42
CA ARG A 105 -20.45 9.71 12.05
C ARG A 105 -19.12 9.70 11.29
N GLN A 106 -18.04 10.15 11.95
CA GLN A 106 -16.69 10.13 11.37
C GLN A 106 -16.24 8.70 11.05
N ALA A 107 -16.35 7.78 12.01
CA ALA A 107 -15.96 6.38 11.83
C ALA A 107 -16.78 5.68 10.73
N LYS A 108 -18.09 5.98 10.60
CA LYS A 108 -18.92 5.46 9.50
C LYS A 108 -18.48 5.99 8.12
N ALA A 109 -18.10 7.26 8.03
CA ALA A 109 -17.59 7.84 6.78
C ALA A 109 -16.25 7.22 6.39
N GLU A 110 -15.32 7.10 7.34
CA GLU A 110 -14.03 6.44 7.16
C GLU A 110 -14.19 4.98 6.69
N ARG A 111 -15.09 4.23 7.34
CA ARG A 111 -15.44 2.85 6.95
C ARG A 111 -15.85 2.77 5.48
N LYS A 112 -16.71 3.69 5.03
CA LYS A 112 -17.16 3.75 3.63
C LYS A 112 -15.98 3.97 2.69
N THR A 113 -15.11 4.93 2.99
CA THR A 113 -13.90 5.20 2.20
C THR A 113 -12.96 4.00 2.13
N ILE A 114 -12.73 3.29 3.25
CA ILE A 114 -11.90 2.08 3.27
C ILE A 114 -12.52 0.98 2.40
N MET A 115 -13.83 0.74 2.52
CA MET A 115 -14.52 -0.26 1.69
C MET A 115 -14.44 0.07 0.19
N GLU A 116 -14.56 1.34 -0.20
CA GLU A 116 -14.42 1.77 -1.59
C GLU A 116 -13.01 1.47 -2.12
N LYS A 117 -11.97 1.79 -1.33
CA LYS A 117 -10.57 1.48 -1.67
C LYS A 117 -10.32 -0.03 -1.75
N LEU A 118 -10.87 -0.81 -0.83
CA LEU A 118 -10.75 -2.28 -0.82
C LEU A 118 -11.42 -2.90 -2.06
N ASN A 119 -12.66 -2.50 -2.36
CA ASN A 119 -13.40 -2.96 -3.53
C ASN A 119 -12.68 -2.62 -4.84
N LYS A 120 -12.06 -1.43 -4.94
CA LYS A 120 -11.25 -1.06 -6.10
C LYS A 120 -10.07 -2.02 -6.31
N ASN A 121 -9.38 -2.41 -5.23
CA ASN A 121 -8.25 -3.34 -5.33
C ASN A 121 -8.71 -4.77 -5.67
N PHE A 122 -9.80 -5.26 -5.07
CA PHE A 122 -10.33 -6.58 -5.44
C PHE A 122 -10.78 -6.67 -6.90
N LYS A 123 -11.38 -5.60 -7.46
CA LYS A 123 -11.77 -5.57 -8.88
C LYS A 123 -10.57 -5.69 -9.81
N LYS A 124 -9.46 -5.03 -9.48
CA LYS A 124 -8.21 -5.16 -10.24
C LYS A 124 -7.65 -6.58 -10.18
N TRP A 125 -7.81 -7.25 -9.05
CA TRP A 125 -7.24 -8.58 -8.84
C TRP A 125 -8.04 -9.72 -9.51
N LYS A 126 -9.32 -9.49 -9.82
CA LYS A 126 -10.20 -10.46 -10.50
C LYS A 126 -10.13 -10.39 -12.03
N ASN A 127 -9.52 -9.35 -12.58
CA ASN A 127 -9.36 -9.13 -14.02
C ASN A 127 -7.92 -9.40 -14.42
#